data_AF-A0A1R1S7U1-F1
#
_entry.id   AF-A0A1R1S7U1-F1
#
_cell.length_a   1.000
_cell.length_b   1.000
_cell.length_c   1.000
_cell.angle_alpha   90.00
_cell.angle_beta   90.00
_cell.angle_gamma   90.00
#
_symmetry.space_group_name_H-M   'P 1'
#
loop_
_entity.id
_entity.type
_entity.pdbx_description
1 polymer ?
#
loop_
_entity_poly.entity_id
_entity_poly.type
_entity_poly.pdbx_seq_one_letter_code
_entity_poly.pdbx_strand_id
1 'polypeptide(L)'
;MSNPWKSARSVADLGNLMADWLEGRIPTRPGYCDTQPDEETNHLIPVLAPACRAGLVTTNSQPGHPPVRGYDGRTWRQRAFVEGWIADGALLARIRAAAKRAGMTVVAHGPSSRGGDWIPLTDADDEIQMAAGDYPGHRRMINTEWRGIGRHATNELCHATHIDLIDPVWGRDDRLWPALANVIR
;
A
#
# COMPACT_ATOMS: atom_id res chain seq x y z
N MET A 1 -20.73 -7.78 17.52
CA MET A 1 -19.27 -7.78 17.74
C MET A 1 -18.78 -6.33 17.72
N SER A 2 -17.84 -5.95 18.58
CA SER A 2 -17.24 -4.61 18.56
C SER A 2 -16.47 -4.41 17.25
N ASN A 3 -16.64 -3.27 16.59
CA ASN A 3 -15.84 -2.90 15.42
C ASN A 3 -14.35 -2.83 15.82
N PRO A 4 -13.47 -3.77 15.39
CA PRO A 4 -12.10 -3.84 15.89
C PRO A 4 -11.28 -2.61 15.47
N TRP A 5 -11.56 -2.04 14.29
CA TRP A 5 -10.97 -0.80 13.79
C TRP A 5 -11.20 0.39 14.74
N LYS A 6 -12.38 0.48 15.35
CA LYS A 6 -12.72 1.53 16.31
C LYS A 6 -11.90 1.43 17.62
N SER A 7 -11.45 0.23 17.94
CA SER A 7 -10.62 -0.05 19.11
C SER A 7 -9.12 0.12 18.86
N ALA A 8 -8.69 0.29 17.60
CA ALA A 8 -7.29 0.53 17.26
C ALA A 8 -6.78 1.81 17.93
N ARG A 9 -5.62 1.73 18.59
CA ARG A 9 -4.99 2.86 19.29
C ARG A 9 -3.71 3.33 18.63
N SER A 10 -3.16 2.56 17.70
CA SER A 10 -1.92 2.87 17.02
C SER A 10 -1.92 2.45 15.54
N VAL A 11 -0.94 2.93 14.77
CA VAL A 11 -0.64 2.46 13.42
C VAL A 11 -0.26 0.97 13.44
N ALA A 12 0.42 0.50 14.49
CA ALA A 12 0.70 -0.94 14.67
C ALA A 12 -0.58 -1.78 14.84
N ASP A 13 -1.57 -1.27 15.60
CA ASP A 13 -2.88 -1.94 15.70
C ASP A 13 -3.58 -1.99 14.33
N LEU A 14 -3.53 -0.90 13.55
CA LEU A 14 -4.06 -0.88 12.19
C LEU A 14 -3.35 -1.90 11.28
N GLY A 15 -2.03 -2.05 11.43
CA GLY A 15 -1.25 -3.07 10.71
C GLY A 15 -1.72 -4.48 11.02
N ASN A 16 -1.95 -4.82 12.29
CA ASN A 16 -2.48 -6.13 12.66
C ASN A 16 -3.89 -6.37 12.06
N LEU A 17 -4.76 -5.37 12.11
CA LEU A 17 -6.11 -5.46 11.54
C LEU A 17 -6.11 -5.55 10.01
N MET A 18 -5.20 -4.84 9.34
CA MET A 18 -5.03 -4.94 7.89
C MET A 18 -4.52 -6.33 7.49
N ALA A 19 -3.56 -6.89 8.23
CA ALA A 19 -3.10 -8.26 8.02
C ALA A 19 -4.23 -9.29 8.24
N ASP A 20 -5.08 -9.09 9.26
CA ASP A 20 -6.26 -9.92 9.49
C ASP A 20 -7.29 -9.83 8.36
N TRP A 21 -7.50 -8.64 7.79
CA TRP A 21 -8.38 -8.47 6.62
C TRP A 21 -7.80 -9.13 5.37
N LEU A 22 -6.51 -8.90 5.07
CA LEU A 22 -5.81 -9.54 3.93
C LEU A 22 -5.89 -11.07 4.00
N GLU A 23 -5.83 -11.64 5.20
CA GLU A 23 -5.90 -13.10 5.41
C GLU A 23 -7.33 -13.62 5.66
N GLY A 24 -8.36 -12.78 5.44
CA GLY A 24 -9.77 -13.17 5.52
C GLY A 24 -10.32 -13.41 6.93
N ARG A 25 -9.59 -13.02 7.99
CA ARG A 25 -10.05 -13.12 9.39
C ARG A 25 -11.01 -12.01 9.79
N ILE A 26 -10.96 -10.86 9.11
CA ILE A 26 -11.90 -9.75 9.29
C ILE A 26 -12.56 -9.47 7.95
N PRO A 27 -13.90 -9.39 7.86
CA PRO A 27 -14.60 -9.32 6.58
C PRO A 27 -14.66 -7.92 5.98
N THR A 28 -14.17 -6.87 6.65
CA THR A 28 -14.20 -5.50 6.11
C THR A 28 -13.04 -4.67 6.64
N ARG A 29 -12.50 -3.79 5.80
CA ARG A 29 -11.63 -2.68 6.21
C ARG A 29 -12.30 -1.31 5.94
N PRO A 30 -11.96 -0.25 6.68
CA PRO A 30 -12.39 1.11 6.36
C PRO A 30 -11.99 1.50 4.93
N GLY A 31 -12.92 2.07 4.15
CA GLY A 31 -12.62 2.62 2.82
C GLY A 31 -12.52 1.59 1.68
N TYR A 32 -12.76 0.31 1.94
CA TYR A 32 -12.86 -0.73 0.90
C TYR A 32 -14.28 -1.29 0.84
N CYS A 33 -14.78 -1.53 -0.37
CA CYS A 33 -16.19 -1.88 -0.61
C CYS A 33 -16.44 -3.38 -0.77
N ASP A 34 -15.41 -4.22 -0.58
CA ASP A 34 -15.51 -5.68 -0.63
C ASP A 34 -15.03 -6.31 0.68
N THR A 35 -15.30 -7.61 0.81
CA THR A 35 -14.95 -8.44 1.96
C THR A 35 -13.59 -9.12 1.88
N GLN A 36 -12.99 -9.10 0.70
CA GLN A 36 -11.68 -9.67 0.39
C GLN A 36 -10.93 -8.74 -0.56
N PRO A 37 -9.59 -8.83 -0.62
CA PRO A 37 -8.81 -8.15 -1.65
C PRO A 37 -9.21 -8.61 -3.06
N ASP A 38 -8.93 -7.78 -4.06
CA ASP A 38 -9.09 -8.16 -5.46
C ASP A 38 -8.20 -9.37 -5.78
N GLU A 39 -8.63 -10.20 -6.75
CA GLU A 39 -7.98 -11.49 -7.05
C GLU A 39 -6.48 -11.36 -7.36
N GLU A 40 -6.07 -10.24 -7.97
CA GLU A 40 -4.67 -9.93 -8.27
C GLU A 40 -3.77 -9.80 -7.03
N THR A 41 -4.36 -9.60 -5.84
CA THR A 41 -3.64 -9.48 -4.57
C THR A 41 -3.35 -10.84 -3.94
N ASN A 42 -4.00 -11.92 -4.38
CA ASN A 42 -3.96 -13.23 -3.69
C ASN A 42 -2.53 -13.77 -3.47
N HIS A 43 -1.66 -13.72 -4.49
CA HIS A 43 -0.28 -14.16 -4.36
C HIS A 43 0.62 -13.17 -3.61
N LEU A 44 0.14 -11.94 -3.37
CA LEU A 44 0.83 -10.90 -2.62
C LEU A 44 0.54 -10.97 -1.11
N ILE A 45 -0.60 -11.56 -0.70
CA ILE A 45 -0.98 -11.69 0.73
C ILE A 45 0.16 -12.23 1.61
N PRO A 46 0.92 -13.29 1.21
CA PRO A 46 2.03 -13.80 2.01
C PRO A 46 3.17 -12.81 2.29
N VAL A 47 3.28 -11.71 1.53
CA VAL A 47 4.24 -10.62 1.80
C VAL A 47 3.56 -9.40 2.44
N LEU A 48 2.34 -9.05 1.99
CA LEU A 48 1.63 -7.86 2.45
C LEU A 48 1.18 -8.00 3.91
N ALA A 49 0.66 -9.16 4.30
CA ALA A 49 0.16 -9.34 5.66
C ALA A 49 1.30 -9.33 6.71
N PRO A 50 2.46 -9.99 6.51
CA PRO A 50 3.63 -9.77 7.37
C PRO A 50 4.14 -8.34 7.35
N ALA A 51 4.08 -7.62 6.22
CA ALA A 51 4.50 -6.22 6.14
C ALA A 51 3.61 -5.32 6.99
N CYS A 52 2.30 -5.55 6.95
CA CYS A 52 1.31 -4.90 7.81
C CYS A 52 1.61 -5.14 9.29
N ARG A 53 1.88 -6.39 9.70
CA ARG A 53 2.26 -6.70 11.09
C ARG A 53 3.59 -6.08 11.50
N ALA A 54 4.53 -5.93 10.57
CA ALA A 54 5.81 -5.29 10.82
C ALA A 54 5.71 -3.76 10.96
N GLY A 55 4.59 -3.15 10.56
CA GLY A 55 4.33 -1.71 10.72
C GLY A 55 4.19 -0.91 9.42
N LEU A 56 4.20 -1.56 8.24
CA LEU A 56 3.81 -0.96 6.97
C LEU A 56 2.34 -1.28 6.71
N VAL A 57 1.44 -0.37 7.08
CA VAL A 57 -0.01 -0.56 6.91
C VAL A 57 -0.38 -0.31 5.45
N THR A 58 -0.54 -1.38 4.66
CA THR A 58 -0.76 -1.27 3.22
C THR A 58 -2.20 -0.88 2.89
N THR A 59 -2.38 0.08 1.99
CA THR A 59 -3.70 0.60 1.60
C THR A 59 -4.08 0.29 0.17
N ASN A 60 -3.09 0.09 -0.69
CA ASN A 60 -3.26 -0.25 -2.09
C ASN A 60 -2.06 -1.06 -2.58
N SER A 61 -2.26 -1.93 -3.56
CA SER A 61 -1.20 -2.70 -4.20
C SER A 61 -1.66 -3.26 -5.53
N GLN A 62 -0.72 -3.47 -6.45
CA GLN A 62 -0.95 -4.25 -7.68
C GLN A 62 0.34 -5.01 -8.04
N PRO A 63 0.22 -6.21 -8.62
CA PRO A 63 1.36 -6.92 -9.20
C PRO A 63 1.89 -6.22 -10.46
N GLY A 64 3.07 -6.63 -10.89
CA GLY A 64 3.55 -6.37 -12.23
C GLY A 64 2.86 -7.31 -13.24
N HIS A 65 2.21 -6.74 -14.24
CA HIS A 65 1.65 -7.51 -15.37
C HIS A 65 2.26 -7.07 -16.69
N PRO A 66 2.85 -8.00 -17.47
CA PRO A 66 3.35 -7.68 -18.79
C PRO A 66 2.17 -7.28 -19.70
N PRO A 67 2.44 -6.66 -20.86
CA PRO A 67 1.41 -6.34 -21.83
C PRO A 67 0.53 -7.56 -22.18
N VAL A 68 -0.75 -7.50 -21.83
CA VAL A 68 -1.75 -8.54 -22.09
C VAL A 68 -3.02 -7.91 -22.64
N ARG A 69 -3.72 -8.64 -23.53
CA ARG A 69 -4.99 -8.16 -24.07
C ARG A 69 -6.11 -8.36 -23.06
N GLY A 70 -6.73 -7.26 -22.64
CA GLY A 70 -7.87 -7.26 -21.73
C GLY A 70 -9.17 -7.69 -22.41
N TYR A 71 -10.20 -7.93 -21.60
CA TYR A 71 -11.54 -8.29 -22.08
C TYR A 71 -12.20 -7.18 -22.91
N ASP A 72 -11.76 -5.93 -22.71
CA ASP A 72 -12.18 -4.73 -23.44
C ASP A 72 -11.45 -4.55 -24.77
N GLY A 73 -10.56 -5.48 -25.12
CA GLY A 73 -9.80 -5.47 -26.36
C GLY A 73 -8.56 -4.57 -26.35
N ARG A 74 -8.32 -3.81 -25.27
CA ARG A 74 -7.13 -2.97 -25.08
C ARG A 74 -5.95 -3.78 -24.56
N THR A 75 -4.74 -3.30 -24.78
CA THR A 75 -3.51 -3.90 -24.23
C THR A 75 -3.18 -3.25 -22.89
N TRP A 76 -3.28 -4.04 -21.83
CA TRP A 76 -3.02 -3.61 -20.46
C TRP A 76 -1.61 -4.01 -20.01
N ARG A 77 -0.94 -3.12 -19.27
CA ARG A 77 0.31 -3.44 -18.55
C ARG A 77 0.34 -2.75 -17.20
N GLN A 78 1.05 -3.34 -16.25
CA GLN A 78 1.15 -2.84 -14.88
C GLN A 78 2.60 -2.88 -14.38
N ARG A 79 2.97 -1.91 -13.53
CA ARG A 79 4.14 -1.97 -12.66
C ARG A 79 3.73 -2.58 -11.32
N ALA A 80 4.62 -3.38 -10.72
CA ALA A 80 4.44 -3.81 -9.34
C ALA A 80 4.50 -2.60 -8.40
N PHE A 81 3.56 -2.52 -7.48
CA PHE A 81 3.38 -1.36 -6.60
C PHE A 81 2.77 -1.76 -5.26
N VAL A 82 3.22 -1.10 -4.19
CA VAL A 82 2.51 -1.09 -2.90
C VAL A 82 2.56 0.29 -2.26
N GLU A 83 1.41 0.67 -1.74
CA GLU A 83 1.15 1.89 -0.99
C GLU A 83 0.94 1.57 0.49
N GLY A 84 1.39 2.44 1.39
CA GLY A 84 0.95 2.35 2.78
C GLY A 84 1.47 3.44 3.69
N TRP A 85 1.28 3.20 4.99
CA TRP A 85 1.66 4.12 6.06
C TRP A 85 2.64 3.48 7.04
N ILE A 86 3.64 4.25 7.47
CA ILE A 86 4.66 3.83 8.45
C ILE A 86 4.84 4.92 9.51
N ALA A 87 4.66 4.56 10.78
CA ALA A 87 4.99 5.43 11.91
C ALA A 87 6.44 5.25 12.41
N ASP A 88 7.00 4.05 12.27
CA ASP A 88 8.35 3.73 12.71
C ASP A 88 9.43 4.20 11.70
N GLY A 89 10.19 5.21 12.09
CA GLY A 89 11.30 5.73 11.29
C GLY A 89 12.42 4.71 11.01
N ALA A 90 12.65 3.75 11.91
CA ALA A 90 13.65 2.71 11.71
C ALA A 90 13.20 1.71 10.63
N LEU A 91 11.94 1.27 10.66
CA LEU A 91 11.35 0.46 9.60
C LEU A 91 11.40 1.19 8.25
N LEU A 92 10.99 2.47 8.20
CA LEU A 92 11.04 3.28 6.99
C LEU A 92 12.46 3.32 6.39
N ALA A 93 13.49 3.53 7.22
CA ALA A 93 14.88 3.54 6.79
C ALA A 93 15.32 2.18 6.22
N ARG A 94 14.94 1.07 6.85
CA ARG A 94 15.26 -0.29 6.35
C ARG A 94 14.58 -0.57 5.01
N ILE A 95 13.31 -0.19 4.86
CA ILE A 95 12.55 -0.35 3.62
C ILE A 95 13.19 0.47 2.49
N ARG A 96 13.48 1.75 2.72
CA ARG A 96 14.17 2.62 1.74
C ARG A 96 15.51 2.03 1.31
N ALA A 97 16.28 1.50 2.25
CA ALA A 97 17.58 0.89 1.95
C ALA A 97 17.43 -0.38 1.08
N ALA A 98 16.43 -1.21 1.34
CA ALA A 98 16.19 -2.40 0.54
C ALA A 98 15.61 -2.08 -0.84
N ALA A 99 14.66 -1.15 -0.91
CA ALA A 99 14.11 -0.64 -2.16
C ALA A 99 15.24 -0.10 -3.07
N LYS A 100 16.15 0.71 -2.51
CA LYS A 100 17.33 1.20 -3.23
C LYS A 100 18.21 0.05 -3.74
N ARG A 101 18.50 -0.97 -2.92
CA ARG A 101 19.29 -2.14 -3.35
C ARG A 101 18.60 -2.97 -4.43
N ALA A 102 17.27 -3.01 -4.42
CA ALA A 102 16.47 -3.72 -5.41
C ALA A 102 16.22 -2.91 -6.69
N GLY A 103 16.61 -1.62 -6.72
CA GLY A 103 16.37 -0.72 -7.85
C GLY A 103 14.90 -0.26 -7.95
N MET A 104 14.20 -0.19 -6.82
CA MET A 104 12.82 0.31 -6.74
C MET A 104 12.80 1.83 -6.58
N THR A 105 11.76 2.47 -7.08
CA THR A 105 11.44 3.86 -6.78
C THR A 105 10.70 3.94 -5.46
N VAL A 106 11.08 4.89 -4.61
CA VAL A 106 10.39 5.18 -3.35
C VAL A 106 9.94 6.62 -3.36
N VAL A 107 8.62 6.84 -3.29
CA VAL A 107 8.04 8.15 -2.99
C VAL A 107 7.55 8.11 -1.55
N ALA A 108 7.87 9.12 -0.76
CA ALA A 108 7.51 9.11 0.65
C ALA A 108 7.21 10.52 1.15
N HIS A 109 6.06 10.64 1.81
CA HIS A 109 5.51 11.89 2.25
C HIS A 109 5.29 11.90 3.75
N GLY A 110 5.93 12.85 4.43
CA GLY A 110 5.72 13.09 5.84
C GLY A 110 4.58 14.08 6.09
N PRO A 111 4.25 14.38 7.36
CA PRO A 111 3.13 15.26 7.72
C PRO A 111 3.22 16.68 7.15
N SER A 112 4.44 17.14 6.83
CA SER A 112 4.72 18.46 6.27
C SER A 112 4.96 18.47 4.76
N SER A 113 4.88 17.32 4.09
CA SER A 113 5.05 17.22 2.64
C SER A 113 3.96 18.01 1.90
N ARG A 114 4.31 18.49 0.70
CA ARG A 114 3.38 19.19 -0.21
C ARG A 114 3.69 18.79 -1.65
N GLY A 115 2.64 18.47 -2.40
CA GLY A 115 2.74 18.04 -3.79
C GLY A 115 3.38 16.65 -3.95
N GLY A 116 3.54 16.24 -5.20
CA GLY A 116 4.15 15.00 -5.62
C GLY A 116 4.10 14.89 -7.14
N ASP A 117 5.03 14.15 -7.72
CA ASP A 117 4.96 13.79 -9.13
C ASP A 117 4.18 12.49 -9.28
N TRP A 118 3.36 12.43 -10.32
CA TRP A 118 2.58 11.23 -10.64
C TRP A 118 3.43 10.28 -11.46
N ILE A 119 3.59 9.06 -10.95
CA ILE A 119 4.27 7.96 -11.63
C ILE A 119 3.21 7.02 -12.19
N PRO A 120 3.09 6.87 -13.52
CA PRO A 120 2.20 5.89 -14.13
C PRO A 120 2.48 4.47 -13.63
N LEU A 121 1.42 3.76 -13.24
CA LEU A 121 1.47 2.40 -12.74
C LEU A 121 0.74 1.41 -13.63
N THR A 122 -0.30 1.86 -14.34
CA THR A 122 -1.13 1.03 -15.20
C THR A 122 -1.46 1.78 -16.47
N ASP A 123 -1.22 1.15 -17.61
CA ASP A 123 -1.59 1.67 -18.93
C ASP A 123 -2.57 0.72 -19.62
N ALA A 124 -3.48 1.29 -20.42
CA ALA A 124 -4.27 0.58 -21.41
C ALA A 124 -4.10 1.29 -22.78
N ASP A 125 -3.50 0.61 -23.76
CA ASP A 125 -3.14 1.20 -25.07
C ASP A 125 -2.40 2.55 -24.95
N ASP A 126 -1.41 2.60 -24.05
CA ASP A 126 -0.59 3.78 -23.72
C ASP A 126 -1.36 4.95 -23.06
N GLU A 127 -2.64 4.76 -22.69
CA GLU A 127 -3.37 5.67 -21.82
C GLU A 127 -3.20 5.30 -20.35
N ILE A 128 -2.73 6.25 -19.53
CA ILE A 128 -2.55 6.07 -18.09
C ILE A 128 -3.92 5.85 -17.43
N GLN A 129 -4.13 4.67 -16.85
CA GLN A 129 -5.32 4.32 -16.09
C GLN A 129 -5.13 4.51 -14.58
N MET A 130 -3.89 4.36 -14.11
CA MET A 130 -3.53 4.55 -12.70
C MET A 130 -2.13 5.14 -12.58
N ALA A 131 -1.95 6.01 -11.59
CA ALA A 131 -0.67 6.53 -11.19
C ALA A 131 -0.64 6.70 -9.65
N ALA A 132 0.57 6.71 -9.08
CA ALA A 132 0.82 6.96 -7.66
C ALA A 132 1.95 7.98 -7.47
N GLY A 133 2.31 8.30 -6.22
CA GLY A 133 3.35 9.26 -5.90
C GLY A 133 2.83 10.64 -5.46
N ASP A 134 1.54 10.92 -5.67
CA ASP A 134 0.96 12.14 -5.11
C ASP A 134 0.87 12.07 -3.59
N TYR A 135 0.98 13.22 -2.94
CA TYR A 135 0.79 13.30 -1.51
C TYR A 135 -0.69 13.13 -1.18
N PRO A 136 -1.08 12.13 -0.37
CA PRO A 136 -2.48 11.91 -0.01
C PRO A 136 -3.15 13.08 0.75
N GLY A 137 -2.40 14.10 1.16
CA GLY A 137 -2.98 15.28 1.75
C GLY A 137 -3.48 15.06 3.19
N HIS A 138 -3.81 16.17 3.82
CA HIS A 138 -4.10 16.33 5.25
C HIS A 138 -5.16 15.36 5.81
N ARG A 139 -5.25 15.34 7.16
CA ARG A 139 -6.23 14.66 8.03
C ARG A 139 -7.63 14.39 7.44
N ARG A 140 -8.17 15.24 6.57
CA ARG A 140 -9.44 15.01 5.87
C ARG A 140 -9.41 13.74 5.01
N MET A 141 -8.37 13.50 4.22
CA MET A 141 -8.31 12.32 3.36
C MET A 141 -8.11 11.05 4.17
N ILE A 142 -7.22 11.11 5.18
CA ILE A 142 -7.09 10.06 6.20
C ILE A 142 -8.46 9.73 6.83
N ASN A 143 -9.27 10.72 7.20
CA ASN A 143 -10.59 10.49 7.78
C ASN A 143 -11.59 9.87 6.80
N THR A 144 -11.44 10.11 5.50
CA THR A 144 -12.28 9.51 4.46
C THR A 144 -11.92 8.05 4.28
N GLU A 145 -10.63 7.75 4.09
CA GLU A 145 -10.14 6.40 3.87
C GLU A 145 -10.29 5.53 5.14
N TRP A 146 -9.88 6.06 6.28
CA TRP A 146 -9.88 5.38 7.57
C TRP A 146 -11.10 5.69 8.42
N ARG A 147 -12.26 5.83 7.77
CA ARG A 147 -13.49 6.20 8.46
C ARG A 147 -13.84 5.18 9.57
N GLY A 148 -13.94 5.67 10.80
CA GLY A 148 -14.39 4.87 11.94
C GLY A 148 -13.29 4.16 12.73
N ILE A 149 -12.00 4.40 12.42
CA ILE A 149 -10.91 3.92 13.29
C ILE A 149 -10.87 4.66 14.63
N GLY A 150 -10.15 4.11 15.60
CA GLY A 150 -9.98 4.73 16.91
C GLY A 150 -9.20 6.05 16.87
N ARG A 151 -9.59 7.01 17.71
CA ARG A 151 -9.07 8.40 17.69
C ARG A 151 -7.55 8.50 17.87
N HIS A 152 -6.95 7.60 18.64
CA HIS A 152 -5.51 7.56 18.87
C HIS A 152 -4.77 7.08 17.62
N ALA A 153 -5.28 6.02 16.96
CA ALA A 153 -4.74 5.56 15.69
C ALA A 153 -4.88 6.63 14.60
N THR A 154 -6.02 7.34 14.53
CA THR A 154 -6.17 8.48 13.60
C THR A 154 -5.11 9.55 13.83
N ASN A 155 -4.81 9.88 15.09
CA ASN A 155 -3.84 10.91 15.42
C ASN A 155 -2.42 10.49 15.02
N GLU A 156 -2.03 9.26 15.35
CA GLU A 156 -0.71 8.73 14.98
C GLU A 156 -0.55 8.63 13.46
N LEU A 157 -1.59 8.19 12.73
CA LEU A 157 -1.59 8.12 11.28
C LEU A 157 -1.39 9.50 10.62
N CYS A 158 -1.95 10.56 11.21
CA CYS A 158 -1.69 11.95 10.76
C CYS A 158 -0.23 12.40 10.90
N HIS A 159 0.57 11.69 11.70
CA HIS A 159 1.99 11.93 11.90
C HIS A 159 2.89 10.87 11.23
N ALA A 160 2.30 9.82 10.66
CA ALA A 160 3.01 8.77 9.94
C ALA A 160 3.52 9.26 8.58
N THR A 161 4.45 8.50 8.01
CA THR A 161 4.91 8.68 6.63
C THR A 161 4.06 7.81 5.71
N HIS A 162 3.45 8.43 4.70
CA HIS A 162 2.89 7.71 3.56
C HIS A 162 4.01 7.34 2.59
N ILE A 163 3.97 6.14 2.01
CA ILE A 163 5.01 5.63 1.12
C ILE A 163 4.42 4.84 -0.04
N ASP A 164 4.97 5.10 -1.22
CA ASP A 164 4.80 4.35 -2.44
C ASP A 164 6.11 3.62 -2.76
N LEU A 165 6.05 2.30 -2.87
CA LEU A 165 7.14 1.47 -3.39
C LEU A 165 6.75 1.00 -4.78
N ILE A 166 7.55 1.34 -5.79
CA ILE A 166 7.23 1.11 -7.20
C ILE A 166 8.39 0.38 -7.87
N ASP A 167 8.10 -0.72 -8.55
CA ASP A 167 9.04 -1.28 -9.52
C ASP A 167 9.00 -0.43 -10.80
N PRO A 168 10.11 0.23 -11.20
CA PRO A 168 10.09 1.08 -12.39
C PRO A 168 9.90 0.30 -13.70
N VAL A 169 10.06 -1.03 -13.68
CA VAL A 169 9.98 -1.89 -14.87
C VAL A 169 8.58 -2.46 -15.03
N TRP A 170 7.94 -2.15 -16.17
CA TRP A 170 6.65 -2.69 -16.55
C TRP A 170 6.66 -4.23 -16.60
N GLY A 171 5.62 -4.84 -16.04
CA GLY A 171 5.39 -6.28 -16.05
C GLY A 171 6.31 -7.11 -15.18
N ARG A 172 7.24 -6.49 -14.45
CA ARG A 172 8.13 -7.20 -13.53
C ARG A 172 7.47 -7.36 -12.17
N ASP A 173 7.33 -8.61 -11.74
CA ASP A 173 6.68 -8.98 -10.47
C ASP A 173 7.62 -9.75 -9.51
N ASP A 174 8.91 -9.89 -9.85
CA ASP A 174 9.85 -10.77 -9.14
C ASP A 174 10.89 -10.03 -8.29
N ARG A 175 10.83 -8.69 -8.21
CA ARG A 175 11.82 -7.86 -7.49
C ARG A 175 11.28 -7.15 -6.26
N LEU A 176 10.13 -6.49 -6.39
CA LEU A 176 9.56 -5.69 -5.30
C LEU A 176 9.21 -6.58 -4.11
N TRP A 177 8.45 -7.66 -4.32
CA TRP A 177 7.94 -8.50 -3.25
C TRP A 177 9.05 -9.21 -2.46
N PRO A 178 10.06 -9.85 -3.10
CA PRO A 178 11.17 -10.43 -2.35
C PRO A 178 11.99 -9.38 -1.59
N ALA A 179 12.17 -8.17 -2.15
CA ALA A 179 12.87 -7.09 -1.48
C ALA A 179 12.13 -6.65 -0.20
N LEU A 180 10.81 -6.50 -0.28
CA LEU A 180 9.97 -6.18 0.88
C LEU A 180 9.99 -7.31 1.91
N ALA A 181 9.79 -8.56 1.47
CA ALA A 181 9.80 -9.75 2.34
C ALA A 181 11.10 -9.90 3.13
N ASN A 182 12.25 -9.51 2.57
CA ASN A 182 13.54 -9.58 3.24
C ASN A 182 13.72 -8.53 4.34
N VAL A 183 12.99 -7.41 4.31
CA VAL A 183 13.11 -6.33 5.31
C VAL A 183 12.21 -6.56 6.52
N ILE A 184 11.07 -7.20 6.29
CA ILE A 184 10.02 -7.38 7.30
C ILE A 184 10.22 -8.65 8.16
N ARG A 185 11.27 -9.43 7.87
CA ARG A 185 11.76 -10.53 8.71
C ARG A 185 12.54 -10.03 9.91
#